data_AF-A0A015W2I3-F1
#
_entry.id   AF-A0A015W2I3-F1
#
_cell.length_a   1.000
_cell.length_b   1.000
_cell.length_c   1.000
_cell.angle_alpha   90.00
_cell.angle_beta   90.00
_cell.angle_gamma   90.00
#
_symmetry.space_group_name_H-M   'P 1'
#
loop_
_entity.id
_entity.type
_entity.pdbx_description
1 polymer ?
#
loop_
_entity_poly.entity_id
_entity_poly.type
_entity_poly.pdbx_seq_one_letter_code
_entity_poly.pdbx_strand_id
1 'polypeptide(L)' 'MGNLERFGITDEKEIEAILRLSDYGRKGTPVWKLICSTNWSNIGAKGKYMIAALNRAKKRSGT' A
#
# COMPACT_ATOMS: atom_id res chain seq x y z
N MET A 1 -3.94 -13.08 4.36
CA MET A 1 -2.53 -12.64 4.32
C MET A 1 -1.88 -12.59 2.91
N GLY A 2 -2.57 -12.85 1.78
CA GLY A 2 -1.85 -13.26 0.55
C GLY A 2 -1.33 -12.22 -0.47
N ASN A 3 -1.41 -10.90 -0.21
CA ASN A 3 -1.05 -9.91 -1.25
C ASN A 3 0.30 -9.21 -1.02
N LEU A 4 0.67 -8.83 0.21
CA LEU A 4 1.90 -8.07 0.49
C LEU A 4 3.18 -8.89 0.30
N GLU A 5 3.18 -10.13 0.79
CA GLU A 5 4.31 -11.06 0.60
C GLU A 5 4.58 -11.34 -0.87
N ARG A 6 3.53 -11.39 -1.71
CA ARG A 6 3.66 -11.56 -3.16
C ARG A 6 4.37 -10.37 -3.83
N PHE A 7 4.28 -9.20 -3.22
CA PHE A 7 5.06 -8.03 -3.64
C PHE A 7 6.44 -7.99 -3.00
N GLY A 8 6.83 -8.93 -2.14
CA GLY A 8 8.10 -8.88 -1.42
C GLY A 8 8.12 -7.84 -0.30
N ILE A 9 6.94 -7.48 0.22
CA ILE A 9 6.80 -6.65 1.43
C ILE A 9 6.68 -7.61 2.60
N THR A 10 7.81 -7.85 3.26
CA THR A 10 7.94 -8.79 4.39
C THR A 10 8.25 -8.10 5.71
N ASP A 11 8.54 -6.80 5.69
CA ASP A 11 8.81 -6.03 6.90
C ASP A 11 7.51 -5.79 7.67
N GLU A 12 7.44 -6.28 8.91
CA GLU A 12 6.25 -6.18 9.76
C GLU A 12 5.84 -4.73 10.02
N LYS A 13 6.79 -3.80 10.15
CA LYS A 13 6.46 -2.38 10.36
C LYS A 13 5.87 -1.77 9.10
N GLU A 14 6.37 -2.15 7.93
CA GLU A 14 5.79 -1.72 6.66
C GLU A 14 4.38 -2.28 6.48
N ILE A 15 4.19 -3.57 6.78
CA ILE A 15 2.89 -4.24 6.75
C ILE A 15 1.92 -3.53 7.69
N GLU A 16 2.28 -3.33 8.95
CA GLU A 16 1.43 -2.67 9.94
C GLU A 16 1.10 -1.22 9.53
N ALA A 17 2.07 -0.47 9.00
CA ALA A 17 1.83 0.88 8.52
C ALA A 17 0.84 0.90 7.34
N ILE A 18 0.98 -0.03 6.39
CA ILE A 18 0.05 -0.17 5.26
C ILE A 18 -1.35 -0.54 5.75
N LEU A 19 -1.46 -1.48 6.70
CA LEU A 19 -2.72 -1.89 7.32
C LEU A 19 -3.36 -0.75 8.13
N ARG A 20 -2.60 0.07 8.84
CA ARG A 20 -3.12 1.23 9.58
C ARG A 20 -3.54 2.38 8.67
N LEU A 21 -2.83 2.57 7.57
CA LEU A 21 -3.08 3.66 6.62
C LEU A 21 -4.19 3.33 5.62
N SER A 22 -4.67 2.09 5.59
CA SER A 22 -5.69 1.66 4.64
C SER A 22 -6.60 0.60 5.20
N ASP A 23 -7.88 0.64 4.80
CA ASP A 23 -8.84 -0.46 4.93
C ASP A 23 -8.41 -1.65 4.04
N TYR A 24 -7.28 -2.25 4.39
CA TYR A 24 -6.58 -3.25 3.59
C TYR A 24 -7.48 -4.48 3.41
N GLY A 25 -7.72 -4.88 2.16
CA GLY A 25 -8.61 -6.00 1.83
C GLY A 25 -10.01 -5.59 1.34
N ARG A 26 -10.40 -4.32 1.48
CA ARG A 26 -11.67 -3.82 0.91
C ARG A 26 -11.45 -3.33 -0.53
N LYS A 27 -12.04 -4.02 -1.50
CA LYS A 27 -12.02 -3.63 -2.92
C LYS A 27 -12.55 -2.19 -3.08
N GLY A 28 -11.88 -1.39 -3.91
CA GLY A 28 -12.25 0.01 -4.18
C GLY A 28 -11.57 1.05 -3.28
N THR A 29 -10.86 0.64 -2.23
CA THR A 29 -10.06 1.54 -1.39
C THR A 29 -8.84 2.09 -2.14
N PRO A 30 -8.27 3.23 -1.70
CA PRO A 30 -7.06 3.80 -2.30
C PRO A 30 -5.90 2.82 -2.36
N VAL A 31 -5.74 1.96 -1.33
CA VAL A 31 -4.75 0.86 -1.32
C VAL A 31 -4.99 -0.11 -2.46
N TRP A 32 -6.24 -0.52 -2.68
CA TRP A 32 -6.56 -1.51 -3.70
C TRP A 32 -6.32 -0.95 -5.10
N LYS A 33 -6.71 0.31 -5.32
CA LYS A 33 -6.40 1.03 -6.57
C LYS A 33 -4.91 1.19 -6.78
N LEU A 34 -4.15 1.52 -5.74
CA LEU A 34 -2.70 1.66 -5.81
C LEU A 34 -2.05 0.32 -6.19
N ILE A 35 -2.46 -0.77 -5.54
CA ILE A 35 -1.94 -2.11 -5.80
C ILE A 35 -2.22 -2.57 -7.23
N CYS A 36 -3.44 -2.33 -7.74
CA CYS A 36 -3.80 -2.70 -9.10
C CYS A 36 -3.18 -1.79 -10.18
N SER A 37 -2.94 -0.52 -9.88
CA SER A 37 -2.45 0.46 -10.87
C SER A 37 -0.92 0.56 -10.94
N THR A 38 -0.22 0.02 -9.93
CA THR A 38 1.24 0.14 -9.81
C THR A 38 1.96 -1.02 -10.47
N ASN A 39 2.96 -0.73 -11.31
CA ASN A 39 3.85 -1.75 -11.86
C ASN A 39 4.97 -2.07 -10.85
N TRP A 40 4.74 -3.11 -10.05
CA TRP A 40 5.60 -3.51 -8.94
C TRP A 40 6.99 -3.99 -9.37
N SER A 41 7.15 -4.49 -10.60
CA SER A 41 8.43 -5.02 -11.09
C SER A 41 9.54 -3.97 -11.15
N ASN A 42 9.20 -2.68 -11.33
CA ASN A 42 10.16 -1.58 -11.43
C ASN A 42 10.40 -0.86 -10.08
N ILE A 43 9.76 -1.31 -9.00
CA ILE A 43 9.87 -0.66 -7.69
C ILE A 43 10.78 -1.49 -6.79
N GLY A 44 11.90 -0.88 -6.36
CA GLY A 44 12.81 -1.48 -5.39
C GLY A 44 12.17 -1.56 -3.99
N ALA A 45 11.94 -0.41 -3.37
CA ALA A 45 11.39 -0.30 -2.01
C ALA A 45 9.85 -0.22 -2.01
N LYS A 46 9.19 -1.36 -2.23
CA LYS A 46 7.74 -1.45 -2.43
C LYS A 46 6.91 -1.08 -1.19
N GLY A 47 7.36 -1.45 0.01
CA GLY A 47 6.68 -1.09 1.26
C GLY A 47 6.69 0.42 1.50
N LYS A 48 7.87 1.04 1.50
CA LYS A 48 8.04 2.51 1.57
C LYS A 48 7.25 3.26 0.49
N TYR A 49 7.27 2.76 -0.75
CA TYR A 49 6.49 3.35 -1.84
C TYR A 49 4.99 3.34 -1.51
N MET A 50 4.47 2.21 -1.03
CA MET A 50 3.07 2.07 -0.67
C MET A 50 2.71 3.01 0.50
N ILE A 51 3.49 3.03 1.58
CA ILE A 51 3.28 3.93 2.71
C ILE A 51 3.25 5.40 2.27
N ALA A 52 4.18 5.83 1.42
CA ALA A 52 4.23 7.19 0.91
C ALA A 52 3.01 7.53 0.04
N ALA A 53 2.60 6.62 -0.84
CA ALA A 53 1.45 6.81 -1.69
C ALA A 53 0.13 6.86 -0.89
N LEU A 54 -0.01 6.02 0.14
CA LEU A 54 -1.18 6.04 1.03
C LEU A 54 -1.25 7.28 1.88
N ASN A 55 -0.12 7.76 2.40
CA ASN A 55 -0.06 9.04 3.10
C ASN A 55 -0.47 10.21 2.19
N ARG A 56 -0.06 10.19 0.92
CA ARG A 56 -0.50 11.18 -0.07
C ARG A 56 -2.00 11.09 -0.35
N ALA A 57 -2.54 9.88 -0.49
CA ALA A 57 -3.97 9.68 -0.71
C ALA A 57 -4.81 10.15 0.49
N LYS A 58 -4.37 9.84 1.72
CA LYS A 58 -5.02 10.28 2.97
C LYS A 58 -5.01 11.80 3.10
N LYS A 59 -3.90 12.48 2.79
CA LYS A 59 -3.82 13.95 2.79
C LYS A 59 -4.79 14.61 1.82
N ARG A 60 -5.06 13.98 0.67
CA ARG A 60 -6.00 14.53 -0.34
C ARG A 60 -7.47 14.29 -0.01
N SER A 61 -7.80 13.33 0.85
CA SER A 61 -9.18 13.03 1.25
C SER A 61 -9.68 13.86 2.43
N GLY A 62 -8.82 14.69 3.04
CA GLY A 62 -9.13 15.54 4.18
C GLY A 62 -9.60 16.96 3.80
N THR A 63 -10.32 17.12 2.69
CA THR A 63 -10.99 18.37 2.30
C THR A 63 -12.47 18.08 2.12
#